data_AF-X5S915-F1
#
_entry.id   AF-X5S915-F1
#
_cell.length_a   1.000
_cell.length_b   1.000
_cell.length_c   1.000
_cell.angle_alpha   90.00
_cell.angle_beta   90.00
_cell.angle_gamma   90.00
#
_symmetry.space_group_name_H-M   'P 1'
#
loop_
_entity.id
_entity.type
_entity.pdbx_description
1 polymer ?
#
loop_
_entity_poly.entity_id
_entity_poly.type
_entity_poly.pdbx_seq_one_letter_code
_entity_poly.pdbx_strand_id
1 'polypeptide(L)' 'MADLTAKMREAQIDAGEMMAFHKVATMLEDSQGRINGDDLIAASFVLLEDRAPE' A
#
# COMPACT_ATOMS: atom_id res chain seq x y z
N MET A 1 3.49 9.87 14.80
CA MET A 1 4.78 9.85 14.08
C MET A 1 5.74 8.84 14.74
N ALA A 2 6.23 9.09 15.96
CA ALA A 2 7.21 8.21 16.61
C ALA A 2 6.74 6.74 16.77
N ASP A 3 5.47 6.52 17.13
CA ASP A 3 4.88 5.18 17.25
C ASP A 3 4.78 4.43 15.91
N LEU A 4 4.41 5.14 14.83
CA LEU A 4 4.35 4.56 13.49
C LEU A 4 5.74 4.19 12.98
N THR A 5 6.74 5.06 13.19
CA THR A 5 8.13 4.78 12.81
C THR A 5 8.70 3.60 13.59
N ALA A 6 8.35 3.45 14.87
CA ALA A 6 8.76 2.29 15.67
C ALA A 6 8.17 0.99 15.12
N LYS A 7 6.86 0.97 14.82
CA LYS A 7 6.17 -0.17 14.21
C LYS A 7 6.73 -0.56 12.85
N MET A 8 7.05 0.42 12.00
CA MET A 8 7.69 0.15 10.70
C MET A 8 9.06 -0.49 10.86
N ARG A 9 9.87 -0.01 11.81
CA ARG A 9 11.18 -0.59 12.10
C ARG A 9 11.07 -2.00 12.69
N GLU A 10 10.11 -2.24 13.57
CA GLU A 10 9.83 -3.55 14.16
C GLU A 10 9.39 -4.56 13.09
N ALA A 11 8.56 -4.12 12.14
CA ALA A 11 8.15 -4.90 10.98
C ALA A 11 9.23 -5.04 9.89
N GLN A 12 10.43 -4.45 10.11
CA GLN A 12 11.53 -4.41 9.14
C GLN A 12 11.14 -3.83 7.78
N ILE A 13 10.16 -2.92 7.74
CA ILE A 13 9.73 -2.28 6.51
C ILE A 13 10.83 -1.34 6.03
N ASP A 14 11.38 -1.64 4.86
CA ASP A 14 12.47 -0.87 4.28
C ASP A 14 11.98 0.34 3.46
N ALA A 15 12.93 1.18 3.04
CA ALA A 15 12.62 2.37 2.25
C ALA A 15 12.02 2.03 0.87
N GLY A 16 12.41 0.90 0.28
CA GLY A 16 11.87 0.39 -0.98
C GLY A 16 10.41 -0.02 -0.87
N GLU A 17 10.05 -0.78 0.17
CA GLU A 17 8.68 -1.17 0.48
C GLU A 17 7.81 0.07 0.75
N MET A 18 8.34 1.05 1.48
CA MET A 18 7.65 2.32 1.72
C MET A 18 7.44 3.14 0.44
N MET A 19 8.43 3.16 -0.45
CA MET A 19 8.31 3.82 -1.76
C MET A 19 7.28 3.12 -2.66
N ALA A 20 7.24 1.79 -2.65
CA ALA A 20 6.24 1.01 -3.38
C ALA A 20 4.85 1.31 -2.85
N PHE A 21 4.67 1.30 -1.52
CA PHE A 21 3.42 1.69 -0.88
C PHE A 21 3.00 3.12 -1.26
N HIS A 22 3.92 4.09 -1.22
CA HIS A 22 3.62 5.47 -1.58
C HIS A 22 3.12 5.61 -3.02
N LYS A 23 3.73 4.92 -4.00
CA LYS A 23 3.28 4.92 -5.40
C LYS A 23 1.84 4.42 -5.54
N VAL A 24 1.52 3.31 -4.88
CA VAL A 24 0.17 2.74 -4.89
C VAL A 24 -0.81 3.68 -4.19
N ALA A 25 -0.45 4.20 -3.02
CA ALA A 25 -1.27 5.13 -2.25
C ALA A 25 -1.62 6.39 -3.06
N THR A 26 -0.66 6.97 -3.81
CA THR A 26 -0.89 8.11 -4.69
C THR A 26 -1.79 7.78 -5.90
N MET A 27 -1.76 6.54 -6.40
CA MET A 27 -2.72 6.11 -7.44
C MET A 27 -4.15 5.96 -6.91
N LEU A 28 -4.30 5.54 -5.67
CA LEU A 28 -5.60 5.31 -5.03
C LEU A 28 -6.13 6.55 -4.27
N GLU A 29 -5.31 7.59 -4.16
CA GLU A 29 -5.68 8.86 -3.55
C GLU A 29 -6.75 9.54 -4.42
N ASP A 30 -7.89 9.84 -3.84
CA ASP A 30 -8.76 10.85 -4.41
C ASP A 30 -8.05 12.21 -4.35
N SER A 31 -8.44 13.16 -5.21
CA SER A 31 -7.80 14.50 -5.23
C SER A 31 -7.98 15.31 -3.93
N GLN A 32 -8.50 14.70 -2.86
CA GLN A 32 -8.72 15.28 -1.54
C GLN A 32 -7.79 14.68 -0.46
N GLY A 33 -6.82 13.84 -0.83
CA GLY A 33 -5.89 13.25 0.13
C GLY A 33 -6.46 12.06 0.89
N ARG A 34 -7.52 11.43 0.37
CA ARG A 34 -8.16 10.28 1.00
C ARG A 34 -8.05 9.08 0.09
N ILE A 35 -7.84 7.93 0.71
CA ILE A 35 -7.88 6.64 0.03
C ILE A 35 -9.18 5.95 0.47
N ASN A 36 -9.99 5.51 -0.49
CA ASN A 36 -11.19 4.74 -0.17
C ASN A 36 -10.78 3.35 0.35
N GLY A 37 -11.44 2.89 1.42
CA GLY A 37 -11.20 1.57 1.99
C GLY A 37 -11.48 0.46 0.98
N ASP A 38 -12.49 0.63 0.13
CA ASP A 38 -12.81 -0.34 -0.93
C ASP A 38 -11.69 -0.45 -1.96
N ASP A 39 -11.02 0.66 -2.28
CA ASP A 39 -9.89 0.68 -3.23
C ASP A 39 -8.64 -0.01 -2.65
N LEU A 40 -8.40 0.10 -1.34
CA LEU A 40 -7.33 -0.65 -0.65
C LEU A 40 -7.60 -2.16 -0.63
N ILE A 41 -8.86 -2.54 -0.44
CA ILE A 41 -9.30 -3.94 -0.51
C ILE A 41 -9.13 -4.46 -1.94
N ALA A 42 -9.60 -3.71 -2.94
CA ALA A 42 -9.46 -4.06 -4.36
C ALA A 42 -7.98 -4.21 -4.77
N ALA A 43 -7.11 -3.29 -4.35
CA ALA A 43 -5.68 -3.36 -4.63
C ALA A 43 -5.02 -4.65 -4.09
N SER A 44 -5.54 -5.19 -2.99
CA SER A 44 -5.05 -6.46 -2.42
C SER A 44 -5.39 -7.67 -3.29
N PHE A 45 -6.40 -7.58 -4.16
CA PHE A 45 -6.79 -8.63 -5.10
C PHE A 45 -6.06 -8.55 -6.45
N VAL A 46 -5.45 -7.42 -6.81
CA VAL A 46 -4.72 -7.25 -8.08
C VAL A 46 -3.56 -8.26 -8.23
N LEU A 47 -2.89 -8.61 -7.13
CA LEU A 47 -1.82 -9.61 -7.13
C LEU A 47 -2.33 -11.06 -7.24
N LEU A 48 -3.63 -11.30 -7.03
CA LEU A 48 -4.24 -12.62 -7.16
C LEU A 48 -4.66 -12.92 -8.61
N GLU A 49 -4.94 -11.89 -9.42
CA GLU A 49 -5.31 -12.04 -10.84
C GLU A 49 -4.09 -12.23 -11.76
N ASP A 50 -2.91 -11.74 -11.38
CA ASP A 50 -1.64 -11.94 -12.11
C ASP A 50 -1.07 -13.37 -12.01
N ARG A 51 -1.73 -14.24 -11.21
CA ARG A 51 -1.35 -15.64 -10.98
C ARG A 51 -2.30 -16.67 -11.62
N ALA A 52 -3.16 -16.28 -12.55
CA ALA A 52 -3.90 -17.24 -13.36
C ALA A 52 -3.03 -17.67 -14.56
N PRO A 53 -2.44 -18.88 -14.58
CA PRO A 53 -1.90 -19.43 -15.81
C PRO A 53 -3.06 -19.79 -16.75
N GLU A 54 -3.01 -19.30 -17.99
CA GLU A 54 -3.73 -19.90 -19.12
C GLU A 54 -3.19 -21.31 -19.45
#